data_AF-A0A4R4IIL6-F1
#
_entry.id   AF-A0A4R4IIL6-F1
#
_cell.length_a   1.000
_cell.length_b   1.000
_cell.length_c   1.000
_cell.angle_alpha   90.00
_cell.angle_beta   90.00
_cell.angle_gamma   90.00
#
_symmetry.space_group_name_H-M   'P 1'
#
loop_
_entity.id
_entity.type
_entity.pdbx_description
1 polymer ?
#
loop_
_entity_poly.entity_id
_entity_poly.type
_entity_poly.pdbx_seq_one_letter_code
_entity_poly.pdbx_strand_id
1 'polypeptide(L)'
;ETINGRTVRHQWDTLSGLPVCRQADTLPDLHWDYGPLGQVTRFGLAGHAPLHIHYDGLGQETVRSSDAGFIQAQYHTPTGLLAHQAAGR
;
A
#
# COMPACT_ATOMS: atom_id res chain seq x y z
N GLU A 1 9.04 18.76 5.12
CA GLU A 1 8.36 19.20 6.36
C GLU A 1 9.05 18.57 7.57
N THR A 2 8.65 18.95 8.79
CA THR A 2 9.13 18.31 10.02
C THR A 2 7.96 17.74 10.80
N ILE A 3 7.98 16.44 11.08
CA ILE A 3 6.92 15.73 11.81
C ILE A 3 7.57 15.08 13.04
N ASN A 4 7.11 15.45 14.24
CA ASN A 4 7.63 14.92 15.50
C ASN A 4 9.17 15.02 15.62
N GLY A 5 9.74 16.13 15.15
CA GLY A 5 11.19 16.37 15.16
C GLY A 5 11.98 15.67 14.05
N ARG A 6 11.32 14.95 13.13
CA ARG A 6 11.96 14.28 11.99
C ARG A 6 11.75 15.05 10.70
N THR A 7 12.78 15.16 9.87
CA THR A 7 12.65 15.73 8.54
C THR A 7 11.99 14.72 7.62
N VAL A 8 10.82 15.07 7.08
CA VAL A 8 10.08 14.24 6.13
C VAL A 8 10.04 14.91 4.77
N ARG A 9 10.38 14.13 3.74
CA ARG A 9 10.35 14.54 2.33
C ARG A 9 9.35 13.67 1.59
N HIS A 10 8.64 14.30 0.66
CA HIS A 10 7.65 13.66 -0.19
C HIS A 10 8.01 13.89 -1.65
N GLN A 11 7.79 12.88 -2.48
CA GLN A 11 7.75 13.02 -3.93
C GLN A 11 6.34 12.76 -4.39
N TRP A 12 5.88 13.56 -5.34
CA TRP A 12 4.52 13.54 -5.84
C TRP A 12 4.55 13.26 -7.33
N ASP A 13 3.63 12.42 -7.80
CA ASP A 13 3.38 12.29 -9.22
C ASP A 13 2.73 13.57 -9.74
N THR A 14 3.31 14.13 -10.81
CA THR A 14 2.90 15.45 -11.32
C THR A 14 1.55 15.44 -12.04
N LEU A 15 1.09 14.27 -12.49
CA LEU A 15 -0.16 14.12 -13.22
C LEU A 15 -1.34 13.90 -12.26
N SER A 16 -1.22 12.92 -11.37
CA SER A 16 -2.27 12.54 -10.42
C SER A 16 -2.27 13.36 -9.15
N GLY A 17 -1.13 13.99 -8.79
CA GLY A 17 -0.95 14.68 -7.52
C GLY A 17 -0.89 13.72 -6.31
N LEU A 18 -0.69 12.42 -6.53
CA LEU A 18 -0.57 11.42 -5.46
C LEU A 18 0.89 11.27 -5.00
N PRO A 19 1.15 10.97 -3.71
CA PRO A 19 2.50 10.82 -3.20
C PRO A 19 3.08 9.46 -3.59
N VAL A 20 4.17 9.46 -4.36
CA VAL A 20 4.82 8.22 -4.83
C VAL A 20 6.00 7.78 -3.96
N CYS A 21 6.54 8.69 -3.16
CA CYS A 21 7.60 8.37 -2.21
C CYS A 21 7.54 9.24 -0.95
N ARG A 22 7.91 8.65 0.19
CA ARG A 22 8.14 9.36 1.46
C ARG A 22 9.46 8.86 2.06
N GLN A 23 10.31 9.80 2.44
CA GLN A 23 11.55 9.56 3.17
C GLN A 23 11.53 10.34 4.48
N ALA A 24 11.97 9.71 5.58
CA ALA A 24 12.06 10.34 6.89
C ALA A 24 13.48 10.17 7.45
N ASP A 25 14.21 11.29 7.59
CA ASP A 25 15.62 11.32 7.98
C ASP A 25 16.47 10.28 7.22
N THR A 26 17.02 9.29 7.92
CA THR A 26 17.82 8.18 7.36
C THR A 26 17.07 6.85 7.31
N LEU A 27 15.75 6.86 7.52
CA LEU A 27 14.91 5.65 7.42
C LEU A 27 14.75 5.23 5.95
N PRO A 28 14.52 3.94 5.67
CA PRO A 28 14.29 3.47 4.32
C PRO A 28 13.06 4.16 3.68
N ASP A 29 13.17 4.39 2.38
CA ASP A 29 12.11 5.06 1.62
C ASP A 29 10.85 4.19 1.54
N LEU A 30 9.70 4.85 1.66
CA LEU A 30 8.39 4.27 1.38
C LEU A 30 7.96 4.64 -0.03
N HIS A 31 7.43 3.67 -0.78
CA HIS A 31 6.95 3.86 -2.15
C HIS A 31 5.51 3.37 -2.31
N TRP A 32 4.74 4.05 -3.17
CA TRP A 32 3.39 3.67 -3.53
C TRP A 32 3.20 3.71 -5.05
N ASP A 33 2.57 2.66 -5.58
CA ASP A 33 1.98 2.68 -6.92
C ASP A 33 0.46 2.70 -6.79
N TYR A 34 -0.19 3.40 -7.71
CA TYR A 34 -1.63 3.64 -7.67
C TYR A 34 -2.33 3.03 -8.89
N GLY A 35 -3.53 2.52 -8.67
CA GLY A 35 -4.45 2.12 -9.72
C GLY A 35 -5.23 3.31 -10.29
N PRO A 36 -6.04 3.08 -11.33
CA PRO A 36 -6.76 4.15 -12.03
C PRO A 36 -7.75 4.95 -11.17
N LEU A 37 -8.22 4.40 -10.04
CA LEU A 37 -9.13 5.09 -9.11
C LEU A 37 -8.39 5.71 -7.92
N GLY A 38 -7.06 5.76 -7.96
CA GLY A 38 -6.22 6.30 -6.88
C GLY A 38 -6.03 5.36 -5.68
N GLN A 39 -6.47 4.10 -5.78
CA GLN A 39 -6.19 3.08 -4.78
C GLN A 39 -4.74 2.60 -4.85
N VAL A 40 -4.10 2.31 -3.72
CA VAL A 40 -2.73 1.79 -3.69
C VAL A 40 -2.72 0.35 -4.19
N THR A 41 -2.03 0.06 -5.29
CA THR A 41 -1.88 -1.31 -5.83
C THR A 41 -0.53 -1.93 -5.46
N ARG A 42 0.45 -1.11 -5.09
CA ARG A 42 1.74 -1.57 -4.56
C ARG A 42 2.22 -0.67 -3.43
N PHE A 43 2.76 -1.28 -2.38
CA PHE A 43 3.41 -0.59 -1.27
C PHE A 43 4.80 -1.18 -1.04
N GLY A 44 5.83 -0.34 -1.07
CA GLY A 44 7.22 -0.75 -0.91
C GLY A 44 7.91 -0.07 0.26
N LEU A 45 8.76 -0.81 0.96
CA LEU A 45 9.75 -0.30 1.90
C LEU A 45 11.13 -0.64 1.32
N ALA A 46 12.00 0.34 1.12
CA ALA A 46 13.31 0.10 0.53
C ALA A 46 14.08 -0.99 1.30
N GLY A 47 14.63 -1.96 0.55
CA GLY A 47 15.27 -3.15 1.12
C GLY A 47 14.36 -4.35 1.37
N HIS A 48 13.05 -4.24 1.12
CA HIS A 48 12.09 -5.33 1.28
C HIS A 48 11.33 -5.61 -0.04
N ALA A 49 10.85 -6.85 -0.18
CA ALA A 49 9.92 -7.18 -1.25
C ALA A 49 8.61 -6.38 -1.05
N PRO A 50 8.06 -5.78 -2.12
CA PRO A 50 6.86 -4.96 -2.02
C PRO A 50 5.63 -5.81 -1.64
N LEU A 51 4.61 -5.14 -1.14
CA LEU A 51 3.25 -5.67 -1.06
C LEU A 51 2.49 -5.30 -2.33
N HIS A 52 1.85 -6.29 -2.95
CA HIS A 52 0.89 -6.15 -4.04
C HIS A 52 -0.51 -6.25 -3.48
N ILE A 53 -1.38 -5.29 -3.80
CA ILE A 53 -2.74 -5.19 -3.26
C ILE A 53 -3.74 -5.32 -4.42
N HIS A 54 -4.65 -6.27 -4.29
CA HIS A 54 -5.70 -6.56 -5.27
C HIS A 54 -7.06 -6.19 -4.71
N TYR A 55 -7.93 -5.73 -5.59
CA TYR A 55 -9.27 -5.26 -5.25
C TYR A 55 -10.32 -5.99 -6.09
N ASP A 56 -11.52 -6.16 -5.53
CA ASP A 56 -12.69 -6.53 -6.31
C ASP A 56 -13.26 -5.33 -7.11
N GLY A 57 -14.31 -5.57 -7.89
CA GLY A 57 -14.97 -4.52 -8.67
C GLY A 57 -15.67 -3.43 -7.83
N LEU A 58 -15.81 -3.63 -6.52
CA LEU A 58 -16.35 -2.63 -5.58
C LEU A 58 -15.24 -1.82 -4.90
N GLY A 59 -13.96 -2.11 -5.22
CA GLY A 59 -12.82 -1.43 -4.62
C GLY A 59 -12.44 -1.95 -3.24
N GLN A 60 -12.92 -3.14 -2.85
CA GLN A 60 -12.57 -3.77 -1.58
C GLN A 60 -11.31 -4.61 -1.76
N GLU A 61 -10.35 -4.49 -0.83
CA GLU A 61 -9.15 -5.32 -0.88
C GLU A 61 -9.53 -6.79 -0.71
N THR A 62 -9.08 -7.63 -1.64
CA THR A 62 -9.31 -9.08 -1.64
C THR A 62 -8.07 -9.85 -1.26
N VAL A 63 -6.90 -9.41 -1.75
CA VAL A 63 -5.62 -10.08 -1.50
C VAL A 63 -4.52 -9.05 -1.35
N ARG A 64 -3.66 -9.28 -0.37
CA ARG A 64 -2.34 -8.65 -0.27
C ARG A 64 -1.26 -9.71 -0.24
N SER A 65 -0.25 -9.58 -1.09
CA SER A 65 0.82 -10.55 -1.18
C SER A 65 2.19 -9.90 -1.38
N SER A 66 3.25 -10.66 -1.12
CA SER A 66 4.62 -10.28 -1.42
C SER A 66 5.37 -11.47 -2.01
N ASP A 67 6.32 -11.21 -2.91
CA ASP A 67 7.21 -12.22 -3.46
C ASP A 67 8.11 -12.87 -2.38
N ALA A 68 8.19 -12.27 -1.18
CA ALA A 68 8.80 -12.87 0.01
C ALA A 68 7.95 -13.98 0.67
N GLY A 69 6.82 -14.37 0.07
CA GLY A 69 5.98 -15.48 0.55
C GLY A 69 4.89 -15.08 1.54
N PHE A 70 4.63 -13.78 1.70
CA PHE A 70 3.48 -13.29 2.47
C PHE A 70 2.23 -13.31 1.60
N ILE A 71 1.12 -13.84 2.11
CA ILE A 71 -0.22 -13.71 1.50
C ILE A 71 -1.24 -13.51 2.63
N GLN A 72 -2.13 -12.54 2.42
CA GLN A 72 -3.32 -12.31 3.22
C GLN A 72 -4.52 -12.17 2.28
N ALA A 73 -5.56 -12.96 2.50
CA ALA A 73 -6.84 -12.85 1.80
C ALA A 73 -7.90 -12.25 2.74
N GLN A 74 -8.79 -11.44 2.16
CA GLN A 74 -9.89 -10.76 2.84
C GLN A 74 -11.17 -10.95 2.03
N TYR A 75 -12.27 -11.22 2.72
CA TYR A 75 -13.59 -11.33 2.13
C TYR A 75 -14.54 -10.43 2.89
N HIS A 76 -15.31 -9.65 2.16
CA HIS A 76 -16.27 -8.71 2.72
C HIS A 76 -17.70 -9.17 2.42
N THR A 77 -18.63 -8.87 3.31
CA THR A 77 -20.06 -9.03 3.06
C THR A 77 -20.52 -8.08 1.94
N PRO A 78 -21.73 -8.27 1.37
CA PRO A 78 -22.28 -7.32 0.41
C PRO A 78 -22.43 -5.88 0.93
N THR A 79 -22.46 -5.69 2.25
CA THR A 79 -22.50 -4.38 2.91
C THR A 79 -21.12 -3.82 3.25
N GLY A 80 -20.04 -4.53 2.89
CA GLY A 80 -18.66 -4.09 3.08
C GLY A 80 -18.03 -4.42 4.43
N LEU A 81 -18.66 -5.29 5.24
CA LEU A 81 -18.07 -5.72 6.52
C LEU A 81 -17.08 -6.85 6.27
N LEU A 82 -15.90 -6.80 6.90
CA LEU A 82 -14.95 -7.91 6.85
C LEU A 82 -15.59 -9.18 7.44
N ALA A 83 -15.80 -10.20 6.61
CA ALA A 83 -16.43 -11.46 6.98
C ALA A 83 -15.40 -12.54 7.28
N HIS A 84 -14.33 -12.59 6.47
CA HIS A 84 -13.23 -13.55 6.65
C HIS A 84 -11.90 -12.89 6.34
N GLN A 85 -10.90 -13.26 7.14
CA GLN A 85 -9.51 -12.92 6.86
C GLN A 85 -8.66 -14.16 7.14
N ALA A 86 -7.76 -14.45 6.20
CA ALA A 86 -6.78 -15.51 6.34
C ALA A 86 -5.41 -14.96 5.96
N ALA A 87 -4.37 -15.42 6.66
CA ALA A 87 -2.99 -15.15 6.31
C ALA A 87 -2.22 -16.47 6.40
N GLY A 88 -1.34 -16.72 5.45
CA GLY A 88 -0.59 -17.96 5.40
C GLY A 88 0.12 -18.18 4.08
N ARG A 89 0.87 -19.26 4.03
CA ARG A 89 1.44 -19.84 2.82
C ARG A 89 0.70 -21.13 2.50
#